data_AF-A0A523RD37-F1
#
_entry.id   AF-A0A523RD37-F1
#
_cell.length_a   1.000
_cell.length_b   1.000
_cell.length_c   1.000
_cell.angle_alpha   90.00
_cell.angle_beta   90.00
_cell.angle_gamma   90.00
#
_symmetry.space_group_name_H-M   'P 1'
#
loop_
_entity.id
_entity.type
_entity.pdbx_description
1 polymer ?
#
loop_
_entity_poly.entity_id
_entity_poly.type
_entity_poly.pdbx_seq_one_letter_code
_entity_poly.pdbx_strand_id
1 'polypeptide(L)'
;MSIDSNEKKPSSLIRTIFVKIITVFFIFMSYLYTSESFGSVSSPYIGTDSFSIVFSVSLLIFTFFSILSGPLPAFLAGFLGELVYQIAFYHTIYLDWCFIVAIYGFLSGIYKYKALKYHNIKKIFYSIGILVINSIIAIILVVTATALFHHSSLPLAVLFSGFGLKFFFQTLTSVIISVPILLIIFDKIFASKEQHLYYMMLTHHPVSASDHTFHFQFGRTKIYFCSRCSGMVIGIIISVFFTHLFQLIVNPQFNSELAFIIIIIFPIPGLIDWGTQKLLFRTSTTESRLFTGFIIGIALHFISFTGEYYFFTLILITVYFCIFFLFFYFGQKKLLKELNKELNPVSPDDFEIE
;
A
#
# COMPACT_ATOMS: atom_id res chain seq x y z
N MET A 1 -13.64 28.03 -16.38
CA MET A 1 -14.58 26.94 -16.03
C MET A 1 -14.46 26.70 -14.52
N SER A 2 -15.28 27.37 -13.71
CA SER A 2 -15.30 27.19 -12.26
C SER A 2 -15.98 25.85 -11.96
N ILE A 3 -15.20 24.83 -11.63
CA ILE A 3 -15.72 23.56 -11.14
C ILE A 3 -16.39 23.88 -9.79
N ASP A 4 -17.72 23.82 -9.77
CA ASP A 4 -18.51 24.04 -8.57
C ASP A 4 -18.06 23.01 -7.50
N SER A 5 -17.43 23.51 -6.44
CA SER A 5 -16.61 22.71 -5.53
C SER A 5 -17.39 22.10 -4.36
N ASN A 6 -18.72 22.23 -4.36
CA ASN A 6 -19.54 22.00 -3.17
C ASN A 6 -20.38 20.72 -3.16
N GLU A 7 -20.49 19.96 -4.26
CA GLU A 7 -21.06 18.60 -4.16
C GLU A 7 -20.00 17.59 -3.71
N LYS A 8 -19.85 17.44 -2.39
CA LYS A 8 -19.15 16.29 -1.82
C LYS A 8 -19.94 15.02 -2.14
N LYS A 9 -19.66 14.41 -3.28
CA LYS A 9 -20.10 13.03 -3.55
C LYS A 9 -19.67 12.16 -2.37
N PRO A 10 -20.59 11.39 -1.75
CA PRO A 10 -20.23 10.49 -0.66
C PRO A 10 -19.11 9.58 -1.15
N SER A 11 -17.99 9.55 -0.43
CA SER A 11 -16.92 8.62 -0.75
C SER A 11 -17.50 7.21 -0.70
N SER A 12 -17.40 6.46 -1.80
CA SER A 12 -17.85 5.08 -1.82
C SER A 12 -17.17 4.33 -0.67
N LEU A 13 -17.95 3.60 0.13
CA LEU A 13 -17.44 2.80 1.25
C LEU A 13 -16.28 1.90 0.79
N ILE A 14 -16.40 1.36 -0.42
CA ILE A 14 -15.41 0.53 -1.11
C ILE A 14 -14.09 1.27 -1.27
N ARG A 15 -14.09 2.52 -1.74
CA ARG A 15 -12.85 3.31 -1.88
C ARG A 15 -12.16 3.52 -0.53
N THR A 16 -12.91 3.82 0.52
CA THR A 16 -12.34 4.00 1.87
C THR A 16 -11.72 2.71 2.39
N ILE A 17 -12.37 1.56 2.20
CA ILE A 17 -11.85 0.25 2.57
C ILE A 17 -10.57 -0.06 1.79
N PHE A 18 -10.62 0.10 0.47
CA PHE A 18 -9.52 -0.18 -0.43
C PHE A 18 -8.25 0.63 -0.08
N VAL A 19 -8.41 1.94 0.16
CA VAL A 19 -7.28 2.80 0.56
C VAL A 19 -6.68 2.37 1.90
N LYS A 20 -7.51 1.94 2.85
CA LYS A 20 -7.03 1.42 4.15
C LYS A 20 -6.26 0.11 3.96
N ILE A 21 -6.76 -0.81 3.14
CA ILE A 21 -6.08 -2.07 2.84
C ILE A 21 -4.72 -1.81 2.20
N ILE A 22 -4.65 -0.96 1.17
CA ILE A 22 -3.37 -0.58 0.54
C ILE A 22 -2.42 0.04 1.56
N THR A 23 -2.93 0.93 2.43
CA THR A 23 -2.10 1.55 3.47
C THR A 23 -1.52 0.50 4.42
N VAL A 24 -2.32 -0.47 4.87
CA VAL A 24 -1.84 -1.58 5.71
C VAL A 24 -0.76 -2.38 4.97
N PHE A 25 -1.03 -2.77 3.73
CA PHE A 25 -0.08 -3.51 2.91
C PHE A 25 1.24 -2.77 2.71
N PHE A 26 1.18 -1.47 2.40
CA PHE A 26 2.38 -0.66 2.22
C PHE A 26 3.25 -0.60 3.48
N ILE A 27 2.64 -0.41 4.65
CA ILE A 27 3.36 -0.39 5.92
C ILE A 27 3.92 -1.78 6.25
N PHE A 28 3.13 -2.83 6.04
CA PHE A 28 3.54 -4.21 6.22
C PHE A 28 4.76 -4.57 5.35
N MET A 29 4.71 -4.28 4.05
CA MET A 29 5.83 -4.51 3.13
C MET A 29 7.07 -3.71 3.53
N SER A 30 6.89 -2.42 3.89
CA SER A 30 7.98 -1.57 4.36
C SER A 30 8.61 -2.12 5.64
N TYR A 31 7.80 -2.61 6.57
CA TYR A 31 8.27 -3.25 7.81
C TYR A 31 9.09 -4.49 7.50
N LEU A 32 8.60 -5.40 6.65
CA LEU A 32 9.30 -6.64 6.35
C LEU A 32 10.66 -6.38 5.70
N TYR A 33 10.71 -5.58 4.63
CA TYR A 33 11.96 -5.33 3.91
C TYR A 33 12.98 -4.51 4.71
N THR A 34 12.52 -3.57 5.55
CA THR A 34 13.44 -2.89 6.48
C THR A 34 13.95 -3.84 7.56
N SER A 35 13.10 -4.73 8.08
CA SER A 35 13.48 -5.71 9.08
C SER A 35 14.42 -6.78 8.55
N GLU A 36 14.29 -7.18 7.29
CA GLU A 36 15.22 -8.09 6.62
C GLU A 36 16.64 -7.51 6.58
N SER A 37 16.77 -6.20 6.28
CA SER A 37 18.08 -5.54 6.16
C SER A 37 18.68 -5.09 7.49
N PHE A 38 17.86 -4.71 8.47
CA PHE A 38 18.31 -4.04 9.69
C PHE A 38 17.89 -4.75 10.99
N GLY A 39 17.22 -5.91 10.90
CA GLY A 39 16.56 -6.56 12.02
C GLY A 39 15.16 -5.98 12.31
N SER A 40 14.26 -6.81 12.83
CA SER A 40 12.95 -6.35 13.26
C SER A 40 13.03 -5.55 14.57
N VAL A 41 11.89 -5.01 15.01
CA VAL A 41 11.82 -4.30 16.30
C VAL A 41 12.14 -5.23 17.47
N SER A 42 11.82 -6.53 17.36
CA SER A 42 12.06 -7.52 18.41
C SER A 42 13.48 -8.10 18.41
N SER A 43 14.20 -8.05 17.28
CA SER A 43 15.52 -8.69 17.14
C SER A 43 16.52 -8.33 18.25
N PRO A 44 16.63 -7.08 18.72
CA PRO A 44 17.56 -6.74 19.81
C PRO A 44 17.19 -7.34 21.17
N TYR A 45 16.04 -7.98 21.32
CA TYR A 45 15.53 -8.48 22.60
C TYR A 45 15.36 -10.00 22.62
N ILE A 46 15.52 -10.66 21.47
CA ILE A 46 15.39 -12.11 21.35
C ILE A 46 16.79 -12.71 21.28
N GLY A 47 17.13 -13.51 22.30
CA GLY A 47 18.37 -14.31 22.31
C GLY A 47 19.67 -13.52 22.56
N THR A 48 19.61 -12.25 22.96
CA THR A 48 20.81 -11.46 23.29
C THR A 48 20.78 -10.94 24.73
N ASP A 49 21.75 -11.35 25.54
CA ASP A 49 21.91 -10.88 26.92
C ASP A 49 22.72 -9.58 27.03
N SER A 50 23.41 -9.18 25.96
CA SER A 50 24.23 -7.98 25.96
C SER A 50 23.42 -6.70 25.78
N PHE A 51 23.66 -5.72 26.65
CA PHE A 51 23.15 -4.37 26.50
C PHE A 51 23.90 -3.65 25.36
N SER A 52 23.30 -3.61 24.18
CA SER A 52 23.80 -2.88 23.01
C SER A 52 22.74 -1.90 22.53
N ILE A 53 23.08 -0.61 22.47
CA ILE A 53 22.20 0.41 21.89
C ILE A 53 22.40 0.39 20.37
N VAL A 54 21.36 0.03 19.64
CA VAL A 54 21.35 0.01 18.17
C VAL A 54 20.31 0.99 17.66
N PHE A 55 20.68 1.80 16.68
CA PHE A 55 19.71 2.64 15.96
C PHE A 55 18.82 1.74 15.09
N SER A 56 17.52 1.72 15.38
CA SER A 56 16.58 0.81 14.73
C SER A 56 15.85 1.50 13.60
N VAL A 57 16.34 1.25 12.38
CA VAL A 57 15.74 1.76 11.14
C VAL A 57 14.30 1.25 10.98
N SER A 58 14.04 -0.03 11.28
CA SER A 58 12.71 -0.63 11.22
C SER A 58 11.73 0.08 12.14
N LEU A 59 12.13 0.38 13.38
CA LEU A 59 11.30 1.11 14.34
C LEU A 59 11.02 2.56 13.87
N LEU A 60 12.04 3.25 13.35
CA LEU A 60 11.90 4.61 12.78
C LEU A 60 10.87 4.62 11.64
N ILE A 61 11.06 3.79 10.62
CA ILE A 61 10.21 3.75 9.42
C ILE A 61 8.79 3.34 9.80
N PHE A 62 8.63 2.33 10.66
CA PHE A 62 7.33 1.89 11.15
C PHE A 62 6.58 2.99 11.91
N THR A 63 7.25 3.70 12.82
CA THR A 63 6.64 4.78 13.61
C THR A 63 6.23 5.95 12.70
N PHE A 64 7.10 6.33 11.76
CA PHE A 64 6.82 7.38 10.80
C PHE A 64 5.54 7.09 10.01
N PHE A 65 5.42 5.89 9.42
CA PHE A 65 4.22 5.52 8.68
C PHE A 65 2.99 5.30 9.58
N SER A 66 3.18 4.89 10.84
CA SER A 66 2.09 4.78 11.81
C SER A 66 1.43 6.14 12.06
N ILE A 67 2.23 7.19 12.25
CA ILE A 67 1.72 8.57 12.42
C ILE A 67 1.02 9.07 11.15
N LEU A 68 1.52 8.73 9.96
CA LEU A 68 0.90 9.15 8.70
C LEU A 68 -0.45 8.45 8.45
N SER A 69 -0.53 7.16 8.72
CA SER A 69 -1.70 6.32 8.39
C SER A 69 -2.81 6.39 9.45
N GLY A 70 -2.44 6.47 10.72
CA GLY A 70 -3.35 6.43 11.86
C GLY A 70 -3.32 5.09 12.60
N PRO A 71 -4.12 4.96 13.67
CA PRO A 71 -3.91 3.91 14.68
C PRO A 71 -4.28 2.51 14.18
N LEU A 72 -5.41 2.35 13.48
CA LEU A 72 -5.88 1.03 13.05
C LEU A 72 -5.00 0.41 11.95
N PRO A 73 -4.62 1.13 10.86
CA PRO A 73 -3.68 0.57 9.89
C PRO A 73 -2.33 0.20 10.50
N ALA A 74 -1.82 1.06 11.40
CA ALA A 74 -0.55 0.83 12.09
C ALA A 74 -0.58 -0.42 12.98
N PHE A 75 -1.67 -0.64 13.72
CA PHE A 75 -1.85 -1.84 14.54
C PHE A 75 -1.79 -3.11 13.70
N LEU A 76 -2.61 -3.17 12.64
CA LEU A 76 -2.69 -4.35 11.78
C LEU A 76 -1.36 -4.62 11.06
N ALA A 77 -0.73 -3.58 10.52
CA ALA A 77 0.55 -3.71 9.84
C ALA A 77 1.68 -4.10 10.79
N GLY A 78 1.69 -3.58 12.03
CA GLY A 78 2.68 -3.95 13.04
C GLY A 78 2.56 -5.42 13.46
N PHE A 79 1.33 -5.88 13.71
CA PHE A 79 1.07 -7.29 14.06
C PHE A 79 1.48 -8.23 12.91
N LEU A 80 0.97 -7.97 11.70
CA LEU A 80 1.24 -8.83 10.55
C LEU A 80 2.71 -8.78 10.14
N GLY A 81 3.33 -7.59 10.15
CA GLY A 81 4.73 -7.41 9.82
C GLY A 81 5.65 -8.18 10.75
N GLU A 82 5.43 -8.07 12.05
CA GLU A 82 6.22 -8.80 13.03
C GLU A 82 5.98 -10.31 12.95
N LEU A 83 4.72 -10.76 12.91
CA LEU A 83 4.39 -12.19 12.82
C LEU A 83 5.03 -12.83 11.59
N VAL A 84 4.88 -12.20 10.43
CA VAL A 84 5.41 -12.73 9.17
C VAL A 84 6.94 -12.72 9.16
N TYR A 85 7.57 -11.68 9.70
CA TYR A 85 9.02 -11.65 9.87
C TYR A 85 9.50 -12.81 10.75
N GLN A 86 8.83 -13.06 11.87
CA GLN A 86 9.21 -14.17 12.75
C GLN A 86 9.02 -15.53 12.08
N ILE A 87 7.95 -15.73 11.31
CA ILE A 87 7.75 -16.98 10.54
C ILE A 87 8.87 -17.18 9.51
N ALA A 88 9.34 -16.10 8.88
CA ALA A 88 10.38 -16.17 7.85
C ALA A 88 11.80 -16.32 8.41
N PHE A 89 12.11 -15.72 9.56
CA PHE A 89 13.49 -15.58 10.03
C PHE A 89 13.78 -16.21 11.40
N TYR A 90 12.77 -16.52 12.21
CA TYR A 90 12.97 -17.11 13.54
C TYR A 90 12.55 -18.58 13.58
N HIS A 91 13.15 -19.32 14.50
CA HIS A 91 12.75 -20.70 14.78
C HIS A 91 11.53 -20.80 15.70
N THR A 92 11.26 -19.75 16.47
CA THR A 92 10.17 -19.69 17.46
C THR A 92 9.35 -18.42 17.23
N ILE A 93 8.03 -18.55 17.32
CA ILE A 93 7.10 -17.41 17.23
C ILE A 93 6.88 -16.82 18.63
N TYR A 94 7.24 -15.55 18.77
CA TYR A 94 7.08 -14.71 19.95
C TYR A 94 5.85 -13.80 19.77
N LEU A 95 4.66 -14.31 20.11
CA LEU A 95 3.39 -13.61 19.93
C LEU A 95 3.29 -12.32 20.77
N ASP A 96 3.93 -12.29 21.93
CA ASP A 96 4.05 -11.11 22.77
C ASP A 96 4.68 -9.94 22.02
N TRP A 97 5.76 -10.18 21.27
CA TRP A 97 6.39 -9.17 20.41
C TRP A 97 5.48 -8.71 19.27
N CYS A 98 4.70 -9.61 18.67
CA CYS A 98 3.71 -9.23 17.65
C CYS A 98 2.70 -8.21 18.22
N PHE A 99 2.22 -8.43 19.45
CA PHE A 99 1.32 -7.49 20.12
C PHE A 99 2.01 -6.20 20.58
N ILE A 100 3.24 -6.26 21.08
CA ILE A 100 4.00 -5.07 21.47
C ILE A 100 4.16 -4.13 20.26
N VAL A 101 4.59 -4.66 19.11
CA VAL A 101 4.76 -3.86 17.88
C VAL A 101 3.42 -3.30 17.40
N ALA A 102 2.35 -4.11 17.43
CA ALA A 102 1.01 -3.67 17.07
C ALA A 102 0.49 -2.53 17.96
N ILE A 103 0.59 -2.68 19.28
CA ILE A 103 0.16 -1.67 20.27
C ILE A 103 1.01 -0.41 20.11
N TYR A 104 2.31 -0.54 19.92
CA TYR A 104 3.19 0.61 19.69
C TYR A 104 2.81 1.39 18.42
N GLY A 105 2.51 0.68 17.32
CA GLY A 105 1.99 1.27 16.09
C GLY A 105 0.66 1.99 16.32
N PHE A 106 -0.28 1.36 17.04
CA PHE A 106 -1.55 1.97 17.43
C PHE A 106 -1.35 3.28 18.17
N LEU A 107 -0.57 3.26 19.26
CA LEU A 107 -0.28 4.42 20.10
C LEU A 107 0.37 5.56 19.31
N SER A 108 1.32 5.22 18.43
CA SER A 108 1.96 6.19 17.54
C SER A 108 0.98 6.80 16.55
N GLY A 109 0.06 5.99 16.02
CA GLY A 109 -0.97 6.43 15.09
C GLY A 109 -2.08 7.30 15.70
N ILE A 110 -2.29 7.29 17.02
CA ILE A 110 -3.28 8.16 17.70
C ILE A 110 -3.03 9.63 17.35
N TYR A 111 -1.76 10.05 17.33
CA TYR A 111 -1.38 11.42 17.01
C TYR A 111 -1.24 11.68 15.51
N LYS A 112 -2.20 11.17 14.73
CA LYS A 112 -2.21 11.21 13.27
C LYS A 112 -1.77 12.55 12.69
N TYR A 113 -0.91 12.49 11.67
CA TYR A 113 -0.46 13.64 10.92
C TYR A 113 -1.65 14.41 10.31
N LYS A 114 -1.56 15.74 10.33
CA LYS A 114 -2.46 16.66 9.64
C LYS A 114 -1.61 17.68 8.89
N ALA A 115 -2.03 18.10 7.70
CA ALA A 115 -1.31 19.08 6.91
C ALA A 115 -1.12 20.40 7.67
N LEU A 116 0.05 21.05 7.48
CA LEU A 116 0.46 22.31 8.12
C LEU A 116 0.65 22.21 9.65
N LYS A 117 0.50 21.02 10.24
CA LYS A 117 0.62 20.82 11.69
C LYS A 117 2.02 21.16 12.19
N TYR A 118 3.06 20.91 11.39
CA TYR A 118 4.46 21.04 11.81
C TYR A 118 5.07 22.40 11.45
N HIS A 119 4.28 23.34 10.91
CA HIS A 119 4.68 24.74 10.78
C HIS A 119 4.69 25.47 12.14
N ASN A 120 3.99 24.93 13.15
CA ASN A 120 3.96 25.48 14.49
C ASN A 120 4.88 24.68 15.42
N ILE A 121 5.94 25.33 15.92
CA ILE A 121 6.93 24.74 16.84
C ILE A 121 6.27 24.07 18.06
N LYS A 122 5.18 24.64 18.60
CA LYS A 122 4.47 24.03 19.75
C LYS A 122 3.91 22.64 19.41
N LYS A 123 3.44 22.42 18.18
CA LYS A 123 2.93 21.11 17.73
C LYS A 123 4.07 20.09 17.54
N ILE A 124 5.27 20.53 17.19
CA ILE A 124 6.47 19.69 17.16
C ILE A 124 6.76 19.17 18.57
N PHE A 125 6.80 20.06 19.58
CA PHE A 125 6.99 19.66 20.98
C PHE A 125 5.92 18.72 21.50
N TYR A 126 4.64 18.91 21.13
CA TYR A 126 3.59 17.93 21.47
C TYR A 126 3.82 16.56 20.82
N SER A 127 4.34 16.52 19.59
CA SER A 127 4.68 15.27 18.92
C SER A 127 5.79 14.54 19.67
N ILE A 128 6.85 15.27 20.07
CA ILE A 128 7.94 14.75 20.89
C ILE A 128 7.40 14.23 22.22
N GLY A 129 6.59 15.01 22.93
CA GLY A 129 6.00 14.61 24.21
C GLY A 129 5.15 13.33 24.11
N ILE A 130 4.34 13.19 23.06
CA ILE A 130 3.55 11.97 22.83
C ILE A 130 4.45 10.78 22.51
N LEU A 131 5.51 10.95 21.72
CA LEU A 131 6.47 9.88 21.44
C LEU A 131 7.24 9.43 22.69
N VAL A 132 7.54 10.36 23.61
CA VAL A 132 8.12 10.04 24.93
C VAL A 132 7.13 9.21 25.75
N ILE A 133 5.87 9.65 25.85
CA ILE A 133 4.82 8.90 26.58
C ILE A 133 4.64 7.50 25.99
N ASN A 134 4.54 7.38 24.67
CA ASN A 134 4.41 6.09 23.98
C ASN A 134 5.62 5.19 24.25
N SER A 135 6.82 5.75 24.32
CA SER A 135 8.03 5.00 24.67
C SER A 135 7.99 4.48 26.10
N ILE A 136 7.50 5.28 27.06
CA ILE A 136 7.33 4.84 28.45
C ILE A 136 6.32 3.69 28.54
N ILE A 137 5.19 3.80 27.83
CA ILE A 137 4.19 2.72 27.80
C ILE A 137 4.79 1.45 27.20
N ALA A 138 5.53 1.57 26.10
CA ALA A 138 6.18 0.43 25.45
C ALA A 138 7.23 -0.24 26.33
N ILE A 139 7.99 0.52 27.13
CA ILE A 139 8.92 -0.04 28.13
C ILE A 139 8.17 -0.92 29.14
N ILE A 140 7.04 -0.43 29.66
CA ILE A 140 6.23 -1.20 30.61
C ILE A 140 5.73 -2.48 29.94
N LEU A 141 5.26 -2.41 28.69
CA LEU A 141 4.81 -3.58 27.94
C LEU A 141 5.94 -4.60 27.73
N VAL A 142 7.11 -4.15 27.28
CA VAL A 142 8.29 -5.01 27.07
C VAL A 142 8.71 -5.68 28.37
N VAL A 143 8.90 -4.91 29.45
CA VAL A 143 9.32 -5.47 30.75
C VAL A 143 8.29 -6.46 31.29
N THR A 144 6.99 -6.16 31.16
CA THR A 144 5.91 -7.03 31.62
C THR A 144 5.85 -8.31 30.80
N ALA A 145 5.92 -8.22 29.48
CA ALA A 145 5.94 -9.39 28.59
C ALA A 145 7.15 -10.28 28.87
N THR A 146 8.34 -9.70 29.01
CA THR A 146 9.55 -10.46 29.32
C THR A 146 9.45 -11.15 30.69
N ALA A 147 8.92 -10.47 31.71
CA ALA A 147 8.72 -11.04 33.05
C ALA A 147 7.73 -12.23 33.03
N LEU A 148 6.66 -12.12 32.25
CA LEU A 148 5.60 -13.12 32.19
C LEU A 148 5.97 -14.35 31.36
N PHE A 149 6.65 -14.17 30.22
CA PHE A 149 6.80 -15.23 29.22
C PHE A 149 8.20 -15.83 29.11
N HIS A 150 9.27 -15.07 29.43
CA HIS A 150 10.64 -15.51 29.13
C HIS A 150 11.50 -15.70 30.38
N HIS A 151 11.37 -14.83 31.38
CA HIS A 151 12.31 -14.77 32.50
C HIS A 151 11.63 -14.52 33.85
N SER A 152 10.75 -15.44 34.26
CA SER A 152 10.00 -15.33 35.52
C SER A 152 10.89 -15.29 36.77
N SER A 153 12.16 -15.72 36.69
CA SER A 153 13.10 -15.77 37.81
C SER A 153 14.04 -14.56 37.92
N LEU A 154 14.09 -13.67 36.93
CA LEU A 154 14.99 -12.50 36.99
C LEU A 154 14.40 -11.39 37.86
N PRO A 155 15.21 -10.71 38.70
CA PRO A 155 14.74 -9.54 39.43
C PRO A 155 14.23 -8.45 38.49
N LEU A 156 13.14 -7.76 38.87
CA LEU A 156 12.53 -6.69 38.06
C LEU A 156 13.54 -5.60 37.66
N ALA A 157 14.49 -5.29 38.53
CA ALA A 157 15.55 -4.31 38.24
C ALA A 157 16.43 -4.72 37.04
N VAL A 158 16.72 -6.02 36.88
CA VAL A 158 17.51 -6.57 35.76
C VAL A 158 16.67 -6.54 34.48
N LEU A 159 15.38 -6.87 34.55
CA LEU A 159 14.48 -6.78 33.39
C LEU A 159 14.32 -5.33 32.91
N PHE A 160 14.17 -4.40 33.86
CA PHE A 160 14.04 -2.98 33.54
C PHE A 160 15.33 -2.41 32.94
N SER A 161 16.50 -2.75 33.48
CA SER A 161 17.77 -2.25 32.94
C SER A 161 18.15 -2.92 31.61
N GLY A 162 17.95 -4.24 31.50
CA GLY A 162 18.34 -5.03 30.33
C GLY A 162 17.42 -4.82 29.12
N PHE A 163 16.11 -4.77 29.33
CA PHE A 163 15.13 -4.66 28.25
C PHE A 163 14.49 -3.27 28.20
N GLY A 164 14.05 -2.75 29.34
CA GLY A 164 13.36 -1.46 29.41
C GLY A 164 14.22 -0.28 28.98
N LEU A 165 15.37 -0.08 29.62
CA LEU A 165 16.29 1.00 29.26
C LEU A 165 16.86 0.83 27.84
N LYS A 166 17.12 -0.42 27.41
CA LYS A 166 17.56 -0.71 26.04
C LYS A 166 16.52 -0.22 25.02
N PHE A 167 15.25 -0.53 25.24
CA PHE A 167 14.15 -0.03 24.41
C PHE A 167 14.01 1.49 24.46
N PHE A 168 14.14 2.10 25.64
CA PHE A 168 14.12 3.55 25.77
C PHE A 168 15.19 4.25 24.92
N PHE A 169 16.44 3.78 24.98
CA PHE A 169 17.51 4.41 24.20
C PHE A 169 17.35 4.20 22.70
N GLN A 170 16.84 3.04 22.28
CA GLN A 170 16.50 2.76 20.89
C GLN A 170 15.38 3.68 20.40
N THR A 171 14.31 3.89 21.18
CA THR A 171 13.23 4.83 20.81
C THR A 171 13.69 6.29 20.88
N LEU A 172 14.55 6.66 21.84
CA LEU A 172 15.07 8.01 21.96
C LEU A 172 15.80 8.44 20.68
N THR A 173 16.73 7.59 20.22
CA THR A 173 17.54 7.85 19.04
C THR A 173 16.74 7.70 17.75
N SER A 174 16.01 6.59 17.60
CA SER A 174 15.35 6.24 16.34
C SER A 174 14.01 6.93 16.15
N VAL A 175 13.29 7.26 17.21
CA VAL A 175 11.90 7.73 17.14
C VAL A 175 11.75 9.15 17.64
N ILE A 176 12.05 9.41 18.92
CA ILE A 176 11.75 10.69 19.58
C ILE A 176 12.45 11.85 18.87
N ILE A 177 13.66 11.65 18.37
CA ILE A 177 14.43 12.67 17.65
C ILE A 177 14.11 12.62 16.14
N SER A 178 14.26 11.46 15.49
CA SER A 178 14.23 11.37 14.03
C SER A 178 12.84 11.53 13.42
N VAL A 179 11.78 11.03 14.06
CA VAL A 179 10.43 11.07 13.47
C VAL A 179 9.87 12.49 13.36
N PRO A 180 9.98 13.38 14.37
CA PRO A 180 9.60 14.78 14.22
C PRO A 180 10.35 15.48 13.08
N ILE A 181 11.64 15.21 12.90
CA ILE A 181 12.44 15.77 11.80
C ILE A 181 11.88 15.33 10.45
N LEU A 182 11.61 14.02 10.28
CA LEU A 182 10.99 13.50 9.07
C LEU A 182 9.61 14.11 8.80
N LEU A 183 8.81 14.32 9.84
CA LEU A 183 7.48 14.93 9.71
C LEU A 183 7.55 16.41 9.32
N ILE A 184 8.54 17.16 9.81
CA ILE A 184 8.80 18.55 9.37
C ILE A 184 9.18 18.57 7.89
N ILE A 185 10.11 17.69 7.48
CA ILE A 185 10.52 17.57 6.07
C ILE A 185 9.31 17.21 5.20
N PHE A 186 8.53 16.21 5.61
CA PHE A 186 7.32 15.78 4.90
C PHE A 186 6.28 16.91 4.79
N ASP A 187 6.00 17.63 5.87
CA ASP A 187 5.05 18.75 5.89
C ASP A 187 5.52 19.91 4.99
N LYS A 188 6.82 20.20 4.99
CA LYS A 188 7.42 21.24 4.12
C LYS A 188 7.28 20.89 2.64
N ILE A 189 7.56 19.64 2.27
CA ILE A 189 7.50 19.16 0.88
C ILE A 189 6.05 19.13 0.39
N PHE A 190 5.13 18.55 1.17
CA PHE A 190 3.81 18.19 0.65
C PHE A 190 2.65 19.06 1.14
N ALA A 191 2.82 19.86 2.20
CA ALA A 191 1.74 20.68 2.77
C ALA A 191 1.93 22.19 2.62
N SER A 192 3.10 22.68 2.20
CA SER A 192 3.37 24.13 2.07
C SER A 192 2.37 24.85 1.16
N LYS A 193 1.97 24.21 0.06
CA LYS A 193 0.96 24.71 -0.88
C LYS A 193 0.03 23.60 -1.32
N GLU A 194 -1.18 23.97 -1.68
CA GLU A 194 -2.10 23.05 -2.33
C GLU A 194 -1.67 22.87 -3.79
N GLN A 195 -1.43 21.63 -4.17
CA GLN A 195 -0.96 21.28 -5.50
C GLN A 195 -1.75 20.11 -6.06
N HIS A 196 -2.05 20.18 -7.35
CA HIS A 196 -2.64 19.10 -8.12
C HIS A 196 -1.62 18.66 -9.16
N LEU A 197 -0.87 17.61 -8.85
CA LEU A 197 0.16 17.07 -9.72
C LEU A 197 -0.48 16.08 -10.70
N TYR A 198 -0.77 16.57 -11.90
CA TYR A 198 -1.34 15.80 -13.00
C TYR A 198 -0.27 15.60 -14.08
N TYR A 199 0.55 14.56 -13.91
CA TYR A 199 1.60 14.23 -14.87
C TYR A 199 1.07 13.24 -15.90
N MET A 200 1.16 13.59 -17.19
CA MET A 200 0.70 12.73 -18.29
C MET A 200 1.37 11.34 -18.27
N MET A 201 2.60 11.24 -17.79
CA MET A 201 3.29 9.95 -17.61
C MET A 201 2.59 9.03 -16.60
N LEU A 202 1.97 9.59 -15.55
CA LEU A 202 1.27 8.83 -14.51
C LEU A 202 -0.21 8.61 -14.82
N THR A 203 -0.84 9.58 -15.47
CA THR A 203 -2.28 9.53 -15.76
C THR A 203 -2.60 8.93 -17.11
N HIS A 204 -1.69 9.00 -18.09
CA HIS A 204 -1.83 8.61 -19.51
C HIS A 204 -3.17 8.99 -20.16
N HIS A 205 -3.84 9.98 -19.56
CA HIS A 205 -5.16 10.47 -19.90
C HIS A 205 -5.13 11.99 -19.85
N PRO A 206 -5.84 12.69 -20.74
CA PRO A 206 -6.02 14.13 -20.62
C PRO A 206 -6.86 14.47 -19.39
N VAL A 207 -6.76 15.72 -18.91
CA VAL A 207 -7.53 16.20 -17.75
C VAL A 207 -9.05 16.06 -17.96
N SER A 208 -9.51 16.12 -19.21
CA SER A 208 -10.91 15.88 -19.59
C SER A 208 -11.40 14.46 -19.27
N ALA A 209 -10.50 13.47 -19.13
CA ALA A 209 -10.79 12.09 -18.75
C ALA A 209 -10.39 11.80 -17.29
N SER A 210 -10.55 12.78 -16.41
CA SER A 210 -10.19 12.66 -14.98
C SER A 210 -10.98 11.58 -14.23
N ASP A 211 -12.13 11.15 -14.75
CA ASP A 211 -12.92 10.00 -14.26
C ASP A 211 -12.19 8.64 -14.41
N HIS A 212 -11.10 8.60 -15.19
CA HIS A 212 -10.21 7.44 -15.33
C HIS A 212 -9.06 7.45 -14.33
N THR A 213 -9.00 8.47 -13.47
CA THR A 213 -7.92 8.68 -12.53
C THR A 213 -8.41 8.61 -11.09
N PHE A 214 -7.49 8.32 -10.18
CA PHE A 214 -7.65 8.57 -8.77
C PHE A 214 -6.43 9.33 -8.27
N HIS A 215 -6.50 9.86 -7.06
CA HIS A 215 -5.36 10.55 -6.47
C HIS A 215 -5.04 10.02 -5.09
N PHE A 216 -3.75 10.01 -4.78
CA PHE A 216 -3.25 9.96 -3.42
C PHE A 216 -3.01 11.38 -2.92
N GLN A 217 -3.37 11.63 -1.67
CA GLN A 217 -3.18 12.92 -1.03
C GLN A 217 -2.05 12.81 0.00
N PHE A 218 -0.97 13.54 -0.24
CA PHE A 218 0.13 13.73 0.70
C PHE A 218 0.07 15.16 1.20
N GLY A 219 -0.24 15.39 2.48
CA GLY A 219 -0.47 16.74 3.00
C GLY A 219 -1.59 17.47 2.25
N ARG A 220 -1.23 18.55 1.52
CA ARG A 220 -2.14 19.31 0.64
C ARG A 220 -1.91 19.04 -0.84
N THR A 221 -0.99 18.14 -1.17
CA THR A 221 -0.63 17.78 -2.54
C THR A 221 -1.42 16.54 -2.96
N LYS A 222 -2.17 16.66 -4.05
CA LYS A 222 -2.89 15.56 -4.70
C LYS A 222 -2.10 15.13 -5.92
N ILE A 223 -1.67 13.87 -5.94
CA ILE A 223 -0.95 13.27 -7.07
C ILE A 223 -1.90 12.32 -7.78
N TYR A 224 -2.14 12.57 -9.07
CA TYR A 224 -3.11 11.83 -9.87
C TYR A 224 -2.44 10.68 -10.62
N PHE A 225 -3.11 9.55 -10.64
CA PHE A 225 -2.67 8.34 -11.32
C PHE A 225 -3.82 7.73 -12.11
N CYS A 226 -3.50 7.04 -13.19
CA CYS A 226 -4.49 6.17 -13.83
C CYS A 226 -4.93 5.06 -12.88
N SER A 227 -6.23 4.86 -12.75
CA SER A 227 -6.83 3.77 -11.97
C SER A 227 -6.37 2.38 -12.43
N ARG A 228 -6.45 2.07 -13.73
CA ARG A 228 -6.08 0.75 -14.24
C ARG A 228 -4.58 0.48 -14.16
N CYS A 229 -3.75 1.39 -14.65
CA CYS A 229 -2.29 1.23 -14.64
C CYS A 229 -1.74 1.12 -13.22
N SER A 230 -2.25 1.94 -12.29
CA SER A 230 -1.85 1.80 -10.87
C SER A 230 -2.30 0.48 -10.30
N GLY A 231 -3.51 0.01 -10.65
CA GLY A 231 -3.97 -1.33 -10.30
C GLY A 231 -2.96 -2.39 -10.72
N MET A 232 -2.55 -2.39 -11.99
CA MET A 232 -1.55 -3.33 -12.51
C MET A 232 -0.23 -3.25 -11.74
N VAL A 233 0.31 -2.05 -11.53
CA VAL A 233 1.57 -1.87 -10.78
C VAL A 233 1.44 -2.36 -9.34
N ILE A 234 0.34 -2.05 -8.65
CA ILE A 234 0.06 -2.54 -7.29
C ILE A 234 -0.04 -4.06 -7.28
N GLY A 235 -0.71 -4.66 -8.28
CA GLY A 235 -0.84 -6.11 -8.44
C GLY A 235 0.50 -6.80 -8.61
N ILE A 236 1.37 -6.26 -9.45
CA ILE A 236 2.74 -6.76 -9.64
C ILE A 236 3.51 -6.66 -8.32
N ILE A 237 3.57 -5.49 -7.70
CA ILE A 237 4.34 -5.24 -6.47
C ILE A 237 3.90 -6.18 -5.33
N ILE A 238 2.59 -6.32 -5.13
CA ILE A 238 2.05 -7.21 -4.09
C ILE A 238 2.33 -8.68 -4.41
N SER A 239 2.24 -9.09 -5.67
CA SER A 239 2.54 -10.48 -6.08
C SER A 239 4.02 -10.83 -5.94
N VAL A 240 4.91 -9.91 -6.32
CA VAL A 240 6.36 -10.05 -6.09
C VAL A 240 6.63 -10.23 -4.60
N PHE A 241 6.04 -9.37 -3.77
CA PHE A 241 6.20 -9.44 -2.32
C PHE A 241 5.72 -10.78 -1.74
N PHE A 242 4.53 -11.25 -2.10
CA PHE A 242 4.03 -12.53 -1.60
C PHE A 242 4.80 -13.73 -2.14
N THR A 243 5.30 -13.66 -3.37
CA THR A 243 6.15 -14.72 -3.93
C THR A 243 7.48 -14.80 -3.19
N HIS A 244 8.12 -13.65 -2.96
CA HIS A 244 9.33 -13.55 -2.16
C HIS A 244 9.11 -14.09 -0.74
N LEU A 245 8.01 -13.68 -0.10
CA LEU A 245 7.68 -14.14 1.23
C LEU A 245 7.44 -15.66 1.29
N PHE A 246 6.71 -16.19 0.32
CA PHE A 246 6.46 -17.63 0.23
C PHE A 246 7.75 -18.43 0.06
N GLN A 247 8.68 -17.92 -0.75
CA GLN A 247 10.02 -18.51 -0.90
C GLN A 247 10.82 -18.48 0.40
N LEU A 248 10.81 -17.36 1.14
CA LEU A 248 11.48 -17.27 2.43
C LEU A 248 10.92 -18.27 3.46
N ILE A 249 9.60 -18.43 3.51
CA ILE A 249 8.95 -19.26 4.54
C ILE A 249 9.03 -20.75 4.22
N VAL A 250 8.69 -21.14 2.99
CA VAL A 250 8.49 -22.56 2.66
C VAL A 250 9.74 -23.14 1.96
N ASN A 251 10.56 -22.30 1.32
CA ASN A 251 11.72 -22.68 0.50
C ASN A 251 11.47 -23.52 -0.79
N PRO A 252 10.26 -23.64 -1.40
CA PRO A 252 10.11 -24.22 -2.72
C PRO A 252 10.14 -23.15 -3.81
N GLN A 253 10.47 -23.58 -5.02
CA GLN A 253 10.17 -22.79 -6.21
C GLN A 253 8.66 -22.76 -6.45
N PHE A 254 8.16 -21.66 -7.02
CA PHE A 254 6.75 -21.53 -7.34
C PHE A 254 6.40 -22.49 -8.49
N ASN A 255 5.31 -23.24 -8.35
CA ASN A 255 4.88 -24.25 -9.31
C ASN A 255 4.44 -23.60 -10.65
N SER A 256 5.02 -24.09 -11.76
CA SER A 256 4.78 -23.55 -13.10
C SER A 256 3.35 -23.81 -13.61
N GLU A 257 2.73 -24.93 -13.24
CA GLU A 257 1.35 -25.25 -13.61
C GLU A 257 0.35 -24.26 -12.98
N LEU A 258 0.52 -23.95 -11.71
CA LEU A 258 -0.30 -22.98 -11.00
C LEU A 258 -0.14 -21.58 -11.60
N ALA A 259 1.10 -21.18 -11.90
CA ALA A 259 1.36 -19.92 -12.58
C ALA A 259 0.66 -19.87 -13.95
N PHE A 260 0.72 -20.96 -14.71
CA PHE A 260 0.05 -21.08 -16.00
C PHE A 260 -1.48 -20.94 -15.88
N ILE A 261 -2.10 -21.57 -14.88
CA ILE A 261 -3.54 -21.43 -14.60
C ILE A 261 -3.89 -19.98 -14.24
N ILE A 262 -3.09 -19.32 -13.40
CA ILE A 262 -3.31 -17.92 -13.01
C ILE A 262 -3.32 -17.02 -14.26
N ILE A 263 -2.35 -17.16 -15.17
CA ILE A 263 -2.28 -16.29 -16.36
C ILE A 263 -3.40 -16.55 -17.38
N ILE A 264 -4.06 -17.72 -17.34
CA ILE A 264 -5.27 -18.01 -18.14
C ILE A 264 -6.53 -17.38 -17.52
N ILE A 265 -6.65 -17.35 -16.20
CA ILE A 265 -7.91 -16.95 -15.57
C ILE A 265 -7.93 -15.44 -15.30
N PHE A 266 -6.82 -14.89 -14.81
CA PHE A 266 -6.79 -13.55 -14.21
C PHE A 266 -6.95 -12.40 -15.22
N PRO A 267 -6.45 -12.47 -16.46
CA PRO A 267 -6.69 -11.41 -17.43
C PRO A 267 -8.17 -11.29 -17.88
N ILE A 268 -8.98 -12.36 -17.72
CA ILE A 268 -10.36 -12.41 -18.23
C ILE A 268 -11.24 -11.27 -17.67
N PRO A 269 -11.35 -11.05 -16.34
CA PRO A 269 -12.10 -9.92 -15.79
C PRO A 269 -11.71 -8.56 -16.37
N GLY A 270 -10.42 -8.31 -16.58
CA GLY A 270 -9.94 -7.05 -17.13
C GLY A 270 -10.24 -6.88 -18.62
N LEU A 271 -10.20 -7.98 -19.39
CA LEU A 271 -10.59 -7.99 -20.79
C LEU A 271 -12.09 -7.76 -20.96
N ILE A 272 -12.93 -8.36 -20.11
CA ILE A 272 -14.38 -8.12 -20.09
C ILE A 272 -14.69 -6.68 -19.68
N ASP A 273 -14.04 -6.18 -18.63
CA ASP A 273 -14.21 -4.81 -18.15
C ASP A 273 -13.87 -3.79 -19.25
N TRP A 274 -12.69 -3.92 -19.85
CA TRP A 274 -12.25 -3.03 -20.91
C TRP A 274 -13.06 -3.20 -22.19
N GLY A 275 -13.35 -4.43 -22.61
CA GLY A 275 -14.10 -4.72 -23.83
C GLY A 275 -15.52 -4.16 -23.79
N THR A 276 -16.24 -4.37 -22.68
CA THR A 276 -17.60 -3.82 -22.50
C THR A 276 -17.61 -2.28 -22.46
N GLN A 277 -16.58 -1.65 -21.90
CA GLN A 277 -16.41 -0.19 -21.98
C GLN A 277 -16.13 0.28 -23.40
N LYS A 278 -15.21 -0.39 -24.10
CA LYS A 278 -14.78 0.02 -25.44
C LYS A 278 -15.89 -0.13 -26.47
N LEU A 279 -16.77 -1.13 -26.28
CA LEU A 279 -17.99 -1.34 -27.07
C LEU A 279 -19.16 -0.44 -26.65
N LEU A 280 -18.96 0.52 -25.74
CA LEU A 280 -19.98 1.46 -25.28
C LEU A 280 -21.23 0.74 -24.72
N PHE A 281 -21.04 -0.40 -24.06
CA PHE A 281 -22.14 -1.10 -23.35
C PHE A 281 -22.32 -0.59 -21.93
N ARG A 282 -21.27 -0.04 -21.34
CA ARG A 282 -21.33 0.60 -20.03
C ARG A 282 -20.18 1.58 -19.84
N THR A 283 -20.35 2.48 -18.88
CA THR A 283 -19.26 3.26 -18.31
C THR A 283 -18.50 2.44 -17.26
N SER A 284 -17.25 2.80 -17.00
CA SER A 284 -16.49 2.20 -15.91
C SER A 284 -16.48 3.08 -14.69
N THR A 285 -16.41 2.43 -13.54
CA THR A 285 -16.02 3.09 -12.29
C THR A 285 -14.51 3.01 -12.09
N THR A 286 -13.96 3.94 -11.31
CA THR A 286 -12.56 3.96 -10.88
C THR A 286 -12.21 2.67 -10.12
N GLU A 287 -13.11 2.21 -9.26
CA GLU A 287 -12.94 0.99 -8.46
C GLU A 287 -12.81 -0.24 -9.35
N SER A 288 -13.68 -0.37 -10.37
CA SER A 288 -13.63 -1.50 -11.30
C SER A 288 -12.34 -1.49 -12.14
N ARG A 289 -11.89 -0.32 -12.61
CA ARG A 289 -10.61 -0.15 -13.32
C ARG A 289 -9.42 -0.58 -12.48
N LEU A 290 -9.42 -0.15 -11.21
CA LEU A 290 -8.34 -0.40 -10.27
C LEU A 290 -8.27 -1.88 -9.89
N PHE A 291 -9.41 -2.52 -9.62
CA PHE A 291 -9.50 -3.93 -9.29
C PHE A 291 -9.11 -4.83 -10.47
N THR A 292 -9.64 -4.57 -11.66
CA THR A 292 -9.30 -5.36 -12.85
C THR A 292 -7.84 -5.15 -13.28
N GLY A 293 -7.33 -3.93 -13.16
CA GLY A 293 -5.91 -3.65 -13.29
C GLY A 293 -5.07 -4.46 -12.30
N PHE A 294 -5.47 -4.50 -11.02
CA PHE A 294 -4.80 -5.29 -9.99
C PHE A 294 -4.72 -6.78 -10.34
N ILE A 295 -5.83 -7.39 -10.78
CA ILE A 295 -5.85 -8.80 -11.20
C ILE A 295 -4.92 -9.03 -12.41
N ILE A 296 -4.93 -8.14 -13.42
CA ILE A 296 -4.00 -8.22 -14.55
C ILE A 296 -2.55 -8.12 -14.06
N GLY A 297 -2.25 -7.22 -13.12
CA GLY A 297 -0.92 -7.08 -12.54
C GLY A 297 -0.41 -8.36 -11.88
N ILE A 298 -1.28 -9.07 -11.17
CA ILE A 298 -0.95 -10.40 -10.62
C ILE A 298 -0.58 -11.37 -11.74
N ALA A 299 -1.39 -11.45 -12.80
CA ALA A 299 -1.09 -12.32 -13.94
C ALA A 299 0.26 -11.98 -14.60
N LEU A 300 0.56 -10.69 -14.78
CA LEU A 300 1.81 -10.24 -15.38
C LEU A 300 3.04 -10.69 -14.61
N HIS A 301 3.00 -10.65 -13.27
CA HIS A 301 4.07 -11.20 -12.43
C HIS A 301 4.25 -12.70 -12.67
N PHE A 302 3.15 -13.46 -12.69
CA PHE A 302 3.19 -14.92 -12.81
C PHE A 302 3.63 -15.44 -14.18
N ILE A 303 3.61 -14.62 -15.24
CA ILE A 303 4.22 -14.99 -16.54
C ILE A 303 5.67 -15.45 -16.37
N SER A 304 6.44 -14.81 -15.46
CA SER A 304 7.84 -15.14 -15.21
C SER A 304 8.09 -16.57 -14.68
N PHE A 305 7.06 -17.24 -14.18
CA PHE A 305 7.12 -18.60 -13.64
C PHE A 305 6.63 -19.67 -14.62
N THR A 306 6.24 -19.30 -15.84
CA THR A 306 5.71 -20.22 -16.85
C THR A 306 6.76 -20.76 -17.83
N GLY A 307 8.03 -20.83 -17.39
CA GLY A 307 9.16 -21.25 -18.23
C GLY A 307 8.95 -22.61 -18.91
N GLU A 308 8.41 -23.59 -18.18
CA GLU A 308 8.10 -24.93 -18.72
C GLU A 308 6.99 -24.92 -19.77
N TYR A 309 6.12 -23.90 -19.74
CA TYR A 309 4.99 -23.70 -20.66
C TYR A 309 5.23 -22.59 -21.68
N TYR A 310 6.50 -22.21 -21.93
CA TYR A 310 6.85 -21.03 -22.74
C TYR A 310 6.05 -20.89 -24.04
N PHE A 311 5.98 -21.95 -24.85
CA PHE A 311 5.24 -21.91 -26.13
C PHE A 311 3.73 -21.70 -25.94
N PHE A 312 3.13 -22.35 -24.95
CA PHE A 312 1.71 -22.17 -24.62
C PHE A 312 1.43 -20.77 -24.06
N THR A 313 2.34 -20.23 -23.25
CA THR A 313 2.27 -18.85 -22.76
C THR A 313 2.29 -17.86 -23.91
N LEU A 314 3.15 -18.05 -24.92
CA LEU A 314 3.15 -17.20 -26.12
C LEU A 314 1.83 -17.26 -26.88
N ILE A 315 1.29 -18.47 -27.14
CA ILE A 315 -0.02 -18.63 -27.80
C ILE A 315 -1.10 -17.92 -27.00
N LEU A 316 -1.15 -18.13 -25.69
CA LEU A 316 -2.15 -17.51 -24.81
C LEU A 316 -2.09 -15.98 -24.89
N ILE A 317 -0.90 -15.39 -24.81
CA ILE A 317 -0.69 -13.95 -24.95
C ILE A 317 -1.19 -13.46 -26.32
N THR A 318 -0.85 -14.17 -27.40
CA THR A 318 -1.35 -13.86 -28.75
C THR A 318 -2.88 -13.87 -28.80
N VAL A 319 -3.54 -14.89 -28.24
CA VAL A 319 -5.00 -14.97 -28.19
C VAL A 319 -5.59 -13.77 -27.45
N TYR A 320 -5.04 -13.38 -26.29
CA TYR A 320 -5.50 -12.20 -25.56
C TYR A 320 -5.37 -10.91 -26.37
N PHE A 321 -4.24 -10.71 -27.04
CA PHE A 321 -4.05 -9.53 -27.89
C PHE A 321 -5.01 -9.54 -29.08
N CYS A 322 -5.25 -10.69 -29.72
CA CYS A 322 -6.25 -10.80 -30.78
C CYS A 322 -7.64 -10.38 -30.29
N ILE A 323 -8.10 -10.88 -29.13
CA ILE A 323 -9.40 -10.50 -28.57
C ILE A 323 -9.44 -9.00 -28.23
N PHE A 324 -8.36 -8.47 -27.64
CA PHE A 324 -8.23 -7.05 -27.35
C PHE A 324 -8.36 -6.19 -28.62
N PHE A 325 -7.65 -6.55 -29.70
CA PHE A 325 -7.71 -5.81 -30.97
C PHE A 325 -9.08 -5.91 -31.64
N LEU A 326 -9.77 -7.06 -31.53
CA LEU A 326 -11.15 -7.20 -32.01
C LEU A 326 -12.08 -6.23 -31.27
N PHE A 327 -12.04 -6.19 -29.93
CA PHE A 327 -12.82 -5.23 -29.14
C PHE A 327 -12.45 -3.78 -29.46
N PHE A 328 -11.16 -3.49 -29.66
CA PHE A 328 -10.72 -2.16 -30.09
C PHE A 328 -11.36 -1.76 -31.42
N TYR A 329 -11.26 -2.63 -32.43
CA TYR A 329 -11.76 -2.39 -33.78
C TYR A 329 -13.28 -2.16 -33.78
N PHE A 330 -14.05 -3.06 -33.17
CA PHE A 330 -15.50 -2.93 -33.11
C PHE A 330 -15.94 -1.70 -32.29
N GLY A 331 -15.24 -1.40 -31.20
CA GLY A 331 -15.53 -0.21 -30.39
C GLY A 331 -15.25 1.10 -31.13
N GLN A 332 -14.16 1.18 -31.90
CA GLN A 332 -13.89 2.35 -32.74
C GLN A 332 -14.94 2.52 -33.84
N LYS A 333 -15.33 1.42 -34.51
CA LYS A 333 -16.39 1.46 -35.52
C LYS A 333 -17.72 1.95 -34.95
N LYS A 334 -18.08 1.51 -33.74
CA LYS A 334 -19.30 1.95 -33.05
C LYS A 334 -19.23 3.44 -32.69
N LEU A 335 -18.11 3.89 -32.10
CA LEU A 335 -17.89 5.29 -31.73
C LEU A 335 -18.00 6.24 -32.93
N LEU A 336 -17.38 5.88 -34.07
CA LEU A 336 -17.47 6.67 -35.30
C LEU A 336 -18.90 6.74 -35.84
N LYS A 337 -19.67 5.64 -35.72
CA LYS A 337 -21.08 5.63 -36.13
C LYS A 337 -21.94 6.57 -35.27
N GLU A 338 -21.70 6.63 -33.96
CA GLU A 338 -22.39 7.55 -33.05
C GLU A 338 -22.01 9.01 -33.35
N LEU A 339 -20.72 9.29 -33.51
CA LEU A 339 -20.24 10.64 -33.86
C LEU A 339 -20.80 11.13 -35.19
N ASN A 340 -20.87 10.26 -36.21
CA ASN A 340 -21.44 10.63 -37.51
C ASN A 340 -22.94 10.96 -37.43
N LYS A 341 -23.69 10.32 -36.52
CA LYS A 341 -25.11 10.66 -36.26
C LYS A 341 -25.25 12.00 -35.54
N GLU A 342 -24.34 12.31 -34.63
CA GLU A 342 -24.33 13.61 -33.93
C GLU A 342 -23.97 14.76 -34.87
N LEU A 343 -23.04 14.55 -35.81
CA LEU A 343 -22.60 15.56 -36.76
C LEU A 343 -23.56 15.78 -37.93
N ASN A 344 -24.30 14.74 -38.34
CA ASN A 344 -25.30 14.81 -39.41
C ASN A 344 -26.67 14.43 -38.84
N PRO A 345 -27.32 15.31 -38.06
CA PRO A 345 -28.58 14.99 -37.39
C PRO A 345 -29.75 14.82 -38.37
N VAL A 346 -29.62 15.32 -39.60
CA VAL A 346 -30.63 15.14 -40.65
C VAL A 346 -30.22 13.92 -41.46
N SER A 347 -30.96 12.82 -41.28
CA SER A 347 -30.81 11.67 -42.15
C SER A 347 -31.22 12.09 -43.56
N PRO A 348 -30.52 11.69 -44.63
CA PRO A 348 -31.03 11.83 -46.00
C PRO A 348 -32.45 11.24 -46.14
N ASP A 349 -32.77 10.24 -45.32
CA ASP A 349 -34.09 9.59 -45.28
C ASP A 349 -35.19 10.46 -44.64
N ASP A 350 -34.83 11.54 -43.92
CA ASP A 350 -35.80 12.48 -43.33
C ASP A 350 -36.35 13.49 -44.35
N PHE A 351 -35.85 13.47 -45.60
CA PHE A 351 -36.28 14.36 -46.69
C PHE A 351 -37.18 13.69 -47.75
N GLU A 352 -37.55 12.41 -47.61
CA GLU A 352 -38.45 11.72 -48.57
C GLU A 352 -39.95 11.83 -48.23
N ILE A 353 -40.37 12.88 -47.51
CA ILE A 353 -41.79 13.18 -47.29
C ILE A 353 -42.07 14.64 -47.66
N GLU A 354 -42.22 14.91 -48.96
CA GLU A 354 -43.09 15.98 -49.46
C GLU A 354 -43.66 15.64 -50.84
#